data_AF-A0A356B1Q9-F1
#
_entry.id   AF-A0A356B1Q9-F1
#
_cell.length_a   1.000
_cell.length_b   1.000
_cell.length_c   1.000
_cell.angle_alpha   90.00
_cell.angle_beta   90.00
_cell.angle_gamma   90.00
#
_symmetry.space_group_name_H-M   'P 1'
#
loop_
_entity.id
_entity.type
_entity.pdbx_description
1 polymer ?
#
loop_
_entity_poly.entity_id
_entity_poly.type
_entity_poly.pdbx_seq_one_letter_code
_entity_poly.pdbx_strand_id
1 'polypeptide(L)'
;MLPQYADIKSYISDDMNTIKVEADNLSYLAIKDGGNLPVADFPCWNCNQNYISIDNDLYTYGHCINCGEENDILKCVRCGTLYSTEDGGEDFCNYCLEKIEKE
;
A
#
# COMPACT_ATOMS: atom_id res chain seq x y z
N MET A 1 24.06 -20.19 -13.59
CA MET A 1 23.34 -20.84 -12.48
C MET A 1 22.79 -19.72 -11.59
N LEU A 2 21.49 -19.45 -11.43
CA LEU A 2 20.28 -20.26 -11.66
C LEU A 2 19.06 -19.37 -12.03
N PRO A 3 18.51 -19.46 -13.26
CA PRO A 3 17.23 -18.83 -13.63
C PRO A 3 16.03 -19.39 -12.85
N GLN A 4 16.10 -20.69 -12.53
CA GLN A 4 14.97 -21.48 -11.98
C GLN A 4 14.47 -21.02 -10.60
N TYR A 5 15.31 -20.35 -9.79
CA TYR A 5 14.91 -19.87 -8.45
C TYR A 5 14.14 -18.54 -8.49
N ALA A 6 14.38 -17.69 -9.49
CA ALA A 6 13.63 -16.46 -9.66
C ALA A 6 12.19 -16.77 -10.07
N ASP A 7 12.03 -17.73 -11.00
CA ASP A 7 10.73 -18.17 -11.50
C ASP A 7 9.85 -18.75 -10.38
N ILE A 8 10.43 -19.54 -9.46
CA ILE A 8 9.68 -20.11 -8.32
C ILE A 8 9.24 -19.01 -7.34
N LYS A 9 10.09 -18.02 -7.07
CA LYS A 9 9.74 -16.92 -6.16
C LYS A 9 8.58 -16.09 -6.70
N SER A 10 8.62 -15.74 -7.99
CA SER A 10 7.53 -15.01 -8.64
C SER A 10 6.25 -15.85 -8.66
N TYR A 11 6.32 -17.15 -8.99
CA TYR A 11 5.17 -18.04 -8.93
C TYR A 11 4.50 -18.05 -7.53
N ILE A 12 5.31 -18.06 -6.46
CA ILE A 12 4.78 -18.03 -5.09
C ILE A 12 4.15 -16.66 -4.76
N SER A 13 4.81 -15.55 -5.08
CA SER A 13 4.33 -14.21 -4.70
C SER A 13 3.16 -13.73 -5.55
N ASP A 14 3.09 -14.15 -6.82
CA ASP A 14 2.13 -13.65 -7.79
C ASP A 14 1.00 -14.64 -8.05
N ASP A 15 1.30 -15.92 -8.28
CA ASP A 15 0.29 -16.92 -8.70
C ASP A 15 -0.34 -17.68 -7.53
N MET A 16 0.35 -17.82 -6.39
CA MET A 16 -0.18 -18.52 -5.21
C MET A 16 -0.72 -17.59 -4.12
N ASN A 17 -0.56 -16.27 -4.27
CA ASN A 17 -1.01 -15.31 -3.28
C ASN A 17 -2.49 -14.95 -3.47
N THR A 18 -3.38 -15.78 -2.92
CA THR A 18 -4.83 -15.57 -3.02
C THR A 18 -5.29 -14.27 -2.38
N ILE A 19 -4.55 -13.75 -1.39
CA ILE A 19 -4.88 -12.47 -0.73
C ILE A 19 -4.64 -11.30 -1.69
N LYS A 20 -3.61 -11.38 -2.54
CA LYS A 20 -3.33 -10.39 -3.60
C LYS A 20 -4.48 -10.33 -4.61
N VAL A 21 -4.99 -11.50 -5.03
CA VAL A 21 -6.17 -11.59 -5.90
C VAL A 21 -7.41 -10.96 -5.25
N GLU A 22 -7.62 -11.19 -3.95
CA GLU A 22 -8.72 -10.56 -3.22
C GLU A 22 -8.55 -9.05 -3.10
N ALA A 23 -7.32 -8.57 -2.82
CA ALA A 23 -7.00 -7.14 -2.80
C ALA A 23 -7.31 -6.46 -4.14
N ASP A 24 -6.97 -7.11 -5.26
CA ASP A 24 -7.27 -6.60 -6.60
C ASP A 24 -8.79 -6.53 -6.85
N ASN A 25 -9.55 -7.56 -6.45
CA ASN A 25 -11.00 -7.59 -6.57
C ASN A 25 -11.67 -6.49 -5.73
N LEU A 26 -11.28 -6.36 -4.45
CA LEU A 26 -11.80 -5.35 -3.54
C LEU A 26 -11.46 -3.93 -4.02
N SER A 27 -10.25 -3.72 -4.55
CA SER A 27 -9.84 -2.43 -5.13
C SER A 27 -10.69 -2.09 -6.36
N TYR A 28 -10.94 -3.07 -7.24
CA TYR A 28 -11.82 -2.89 -8.39
C TYR A 28 -13.24 -2.51 -7.97
N LEU A 29 -13.80 -3.21 -6.97
CA LEU A 29 -15.14 -2.90 -6.44
C LEU A 29 -15.19 -1.51 -5.80
N ALA A 30 -14.20 -1.14 -4.99
CA ALA A 30 -14.14 0.18 -4.37
C ALA A 30 -14.06 1.32 -5.40
N ILE A 31 -13.30 1.14 -6.48
CA ILE A 31 -13.21 2.12 -7.58
C ILE A 31 -14.53 2.20 -8.36
N LYS A 32 -15.15 1.06 -8.64
CA LYS A 32 -16.35 0.97 -9.49
C LYS A 32 -17.62 1.40 -8.77
N ASP A 33 -17.84 0.87 -7.57
CA ASP A 33 -19.08 1.00 -6.82
C ASP A 33 -18.96 2.01 -5.66
N GLY A 34 -17.76 2.58 -5.47
CA GLY A 34 -17.41 3.42 -4.33
C GLY A 34 -17.05 2.59 -3.09
N GLY A 35 -16.27 3.17 -2.18
CA GLY A 35 -15.83 2.50 -0.96
C GLY A 35 -14.42 2.89 -0.56
N ASN A 36 -13.90 2.23 0.47
CA ASN A 36 -12.51 2.37 0.87
C ASN A 36 -11.65 1.38 0.09
N LEU A 37 -10.46 1.83 -0.33
CA LEU A 37 -9.47 0.91 -0.88
C LEU A 37 -8.98 -0.05 0.23
N PRO A 38 -8.70 -1.31 -0.11
CA PRO A 38 -8.15 -2.28 0.84
C PRO A 38 -6.64 -2.11 1.03
N VAL A 39 -5.97 -1.41 0.10
CA VAL A 39 -4.53 -1.16 0.10
C VAL A 39 -4.22 0.34 -0.01
N ALA A 40 -3.07 0.75 0.52
CA ALA A 40 -2.58 2.13 0.40
C ALA A 40 -2.30 2.49 -1.07
N ASP A 41 -2.38 3.78 -1.40
CA ASP A 41 -2.17 4.34 -2.73
C ASP A 41 -0.69 4.67 -3.05
N PHE A 42 0.24 4.21 -2.21
CA PHE A 42 1.68 4.35 -2.36
C PHE A 42 2.41 3.00 -2.23
N PRO A 43 3.60 2.85 -2.83
CA PRO A 43 4.29 1.57 -2.89
C PRO A 43 4.94 1.19 -1.56
N CYS A 44 5.07 -0.12 -1.32
CA CYS A 44 5.86 -0.65 -0.21
C CYS A 44 7.34 -0.23 -0.34
N TRP A 45 7.94 0.24 0.76
CA TRP A 45 9.33 0.73 0.78
C TRP A 45 10.35 -0.35 0.40
N ASN A 46 10.06 -1.63 0.68
CA ASN A 46 10.97 -2.74 0.45
C ASN A 46 10.83 -3.34 -0.96
N CYS A 47 9.60 -3.67 -1.40
CA CYS A 47 9.38 -4.37 -2.68
C CYS A 47 8.85 -3.48 -3.81
N ASN A 48 8.55 -2.21 -3.54
CA ASN A 48 8.05 -1.24 -4.50
C ASN A 48 6.74 -1.67 -5.21
N GLN A 49 5.92 -2.49 -4.54
CA GLN A 49 4.60 -2.92 -5.02
C GLN A 49 3.49 -2.24 -4.19
N ASN A 50 2.34 -1.96 -4.82
CA ASN A 50 1.21 -1.24 -4.20
C ASN A 50 0.25 -2.20 -3.46
N TYR A 51 0.77 -2.91 -2.47
CA TYR A 51 0.02 -3.94 -1.74
C TYR A 51 0.12 -3.79 -0.21
N ILE A 52 0.34 -2.57 0.29
CA ILE A 52 0.34 -2.31 1.74
C ILE A 52 -1.11 -2.36 2.21
N SER A 53 -1.45 -3.30 3.10
CA SER A 53 -2.81 -3.43 3.61
C SER A 53 -3.20 -2.24 4.48
N ILE A 54 -4.39 -1.68 4.22
CA ILE A 54 -5.05 -0.70 5.09
C ILE A 54 -6.39 -1.22 5.63
N ASP A 55 -6.68 -2.51 5.42
CA ASP A 55 -7.86 -3.21 5.89
C ASP A 55 -7.46 -4.46 6.69
N ASN A 56 -7.68 -4.42 8.01
CA ASN A 56 -7.33 -5.52 8.92
C ASN A 56 -8.15 -6.79 8.69
N ASP A 57 -9.31 -6.71 8.03
CA ASP A 57 -10.11 -7.89 7.71
C ASP A 57 -9.52 -8.64 6.50
N LEU A 58 -8.72 -7.97 5.67
CA LEU A 58 -8.01 -8.57 4.54
C LEU A 58 -6.62 -9.09 4.93
N TYR A 59 -5.79 -8.24 5.54
CA TYR A 59 -4.42 -8.55 5.95
C TYR A 59 -3.93 -7.56 7.00
N THR A 60 -2.93 -7.92 7.80
CA THR A 60 -2.41 -7.06 8.88
C THR A 60 -2.15 -5.64 8.38
N TYR A 61 -2.79 -4.64 9.01
CA TYR A 61 -2.62 -3.23 8.67
C TYR A 61 -1.14 -2.83 8.67
N GLY A 62 -0.74 -2.01 7.70
CA GLY A 62 0.64 -1.56 7.53
C GLY A 62 1.56 -2.60 6.87
N HIS A 63 1.15 -3.87 6.75
CA HIS A 63 2.00 -4.90 6.15
C HIS A 63 1.73 -5.05 4.65
N CYS A 64 2.79 -5.26 3.89
CA CYS A 64 2.70 -5.52 2.46
C CYS A 64 2.25 -6.97 2.22
N ILE A 65 1.10 -7.16 1.54
CA ILE A 65 0.57 -8.48 1.17
C ILE A 65 1.54 -9.25 0.26
N ASN A 66 2.39 -8.54 -0.49
CA ASN A 66 3.31 -9.15 -1.44
C ASN A 66 4.60 -9.69 -0.78
N CYS A 67 5.24 -8.92 0.10
CA CYS A 67 6.53 -9.29 0.71
C CYS A 67 6.50 -9.49 2.23
N GLY A 68 5.41 -9.13 2.90
CA GLY A 68 5.25 -9.22 4.36
C GLY A 68 5.88 -8.09 5.16
N GLU A 69 6.58 -7.15 4.52
CA GLU A 69 7.25 -6.05 5.22
C GLU A 69 6.25 -5.07 5.85
N GLU A 70 6.55 -4.60 7.06
CA GLU A 70 5.83 -3.52 7.73
C GLU A 70 6.18 -2.16 7.10
N ASN A 71 5.17 -1.30 6.94
CA ASN A 71 5.30 0.05 6.38
C ASN A 71 4.65 1.02 7.36
N ASP A 72 5.34 2.11 7.66
CA ASP A 72 4.78 3.20 8.43
C ASP A 72 3.80 4.00 7.56
N ILE A 73 2.54 4.05 8.01
CA ILE A 73 1.46 4.77 7.35
C ILE A 73 1.02 5.92 8.26
N LEU A 74 1.16 7.14 7.77
CA LEU A 74 0.68 8.35 8.43
C LEU A 74 -0.64 8.80 7.82
N LYS A 75 -1.39 9.62 8.57
CA LYS A 75 -2.65 10.21 8.09
C LYS A 75 -2.61 11.72 8.27
N CYS A 76 -2.78 12.45 7.17
CA CYS A 76 -2.65 13.90 7.19
C CYS A 76 -3.78 14.51 8.01
N VAL A 77 -3.45 15.32 9.02
CA VAL A 77 -4.44 15.93 9.91
C VAL A 77 -5.34 16.95 9.19
N ARG A 78 -4.87 17.52 8.08
CA ARG A 78 -5.62 18.51 7.27
C ARG A 78 -6.56 17.88 6.26
N CYS A 79 -6.08 16.94 5.46
CA CYS A 79 -6.85 16.38 4.33
C CYS A 79 -7.28 14.92 4.52
N GLY A 80 -6.78 14.23 5.55
CA GLY A 80 -7.11 12.83 5.84
C GLY A 80 -6.44 11.80 4.91
N THR A 81 -5.67 12.24 3.91
CA THR A 81 -4.90 11.37 3.01
C THR A 81 -3.90 10.53 3.79
N LEU A 82 -3.80 9.25 3.47
CA LEU A 82 -2.74 8.38 3.97
C LEU A 82 -1.47 8.64 3.17
N TYR A 83 -0.31 8.59 3.81
CA TYR A 83 0.98 8.81 3.15
C TYR A 83 2.10 8.04 3.86
N SER A 84 3.16 7.75 3.12
CA SER A 84 4.38 7.15 3.67
C SER A 84 5.16 8.18 4.49
N THR A 85 6.05 7.74 5.38
CA THR A 85 6.97 8.63 6.09
C THR A 85 7.94 9.37 5.17
N GLU A 86 8.09 8.95 3.90
CA GLU A 86 8.89 9.64 2.89
C GLU A 86 8.09 10.73 2.14
N ASP A 87 6.74 10.69 2.20
CA ASP A 87 5.83 11.55 1.45
C ASP A 87 5.13 12.64 2.30
N GLY A 88 5.74 13.01 3.43
CA GLY A 88 5.26 14.09 4.29
C GLY A 88 6.10 14.30 5.55
N GLY A 89 5.61 15.21 6.39
CA GLY A 89 6.09 15.37 7.77
C GLY A 89 5.26 14.56 8.76
N GLU A 90 5.47 14.79 10.05
CA GLU A 90 4.80 14.06 11.14
C GLU A 90 3.26 14.10 11.03
N ASP A 91 2.68 15.28 10.77
CA ASP A 91 1.22 15.48 10.76
C ASP A 91 0.62 15.81 9.38
N PHE A 92 1.45 16.18 8.41
CA PHE A 92 0.99 16.73 7.14
C PHE A 92 1.67 16.04 5.97
N CYS A 93 0.87 15.63 4.97
CA CYS A 93 1.40 15.19 3.69
C CYS A 93 2.10 16.36 2.95
N ASN A 94 2.99 16.04 2.02
CA ASN A 94 3.77 17.03 1.25
C ASN A 94 2.90 18.12 0.61
N TYR A 95 1.74 17.76 0.06
CA TYR A 95 0.82 18.73 -0.53
C TYR A 95 0.31 19.76 0.50
N CYS A 96 -0.07 19.30 1.69
CA CYS A 96 -0.58 20.19 2.72
C CYS A 96 0.53 21.06 3.33
N LEU A 97 1.74 20.51 3.50
CA LEU A 97 2.92 21.28 3.93
C LEU A 97 3.20 22.44 2.96
N GLU A 98 3.28 22.15 1.66
CA GLU A 98 3.53 23.17 0.63
C GLU A 98 2.47 24.28 0.64
N LYS A 99 1.22 23.96 1.00
CA LYS A 99 0.15 24.95 1.14
C LYS A 99 0.35 25.83 2.38
N ILE A 100 0.70 25.25 3.52
CA ILE A 100 0.93 25.98 4.77
C ILE A 100 2.09 26.97 4.63
N GLU A 101 3.17 26.58 3.95
CA GLU A 101 4.33 27.46 3.73
C GLU A 101 4.04 28.69 2.85
N LYS A 102 2.97 28.63 2.05
CA LYS A 102 2.57 29.69 1.11
C LYS A 102 1.46 30.60 1.65
N GLU A 103 0.95 30.32 2.86
CA GLU A 103 -0.03 31.13 3.58
C GLU A 103 0.67 32.23 4.40
#